data_AF-A0A4Q3A0L1-F1
#
_entry.id   AF-A0A4Q3A0L1-F1
#
_cell.length_a   1.000
_cell.length_b   1.000
_cell.length_c   1.000
_cell.angle_alpha   90.00
_cell.angle_beta   90.00
_cell.angle_gamma   90.00
#
_symmetry.space_group_name_H-M   'P 1'
#
loop_
_entity.id
_entity.type
_entity.pdbx_description
1 polymer ?
#
loop_
_entity_poly.entity_id
_entity_poly.type
_entity_poly.pdbx_seq_one_letter_code
_entity_poly.pdbx_strand_id
1 'polypeptide(L)'
;MALNDITFVKGAGGLGRALPGEDYNSGLLLYNNTYPSGFSSSAQVKAVTSLAAAEALGITADYSDETKSAASIALSAAGSTGDKITITVTEPIVGGTKAVVIGTYTKVSGDTTTTILATNIAAAINAGTITHGYTAAGATANVNITARAGVGGSLDSGTPLSAVFTGTMAGTITQFTGGVASKRVVYHYHLKEFFRVQPQGVVYVGVFPVPASTYTYAELATMQNYAEGKIRQFGIFKDASYAVGDLTTIQSVCTSLDDEHKPVSSVLMAANIKGTSDLTTLSNLATRTDSKCSVVISQDGGGEGALLYITCGKSITNLGAALGAVSLAKVSESIAWISKFNISSGTENETLAFANGTLYSVTDTNILTVLNNYRYLFLRKFVGISGSYFNDSHTAVATTSDYAYIENNRTIDKAIRGVYATLLPDLNGPLLLNSDGTLTDNTIAALTADARPNLDQMVRDGEVSAYAVTIDPAQNVQTTSKVVIAIKLVGVGVARNITVNIGYTISL
;
A
#
# COMPACT_ATOMS: atom_id res chain seq x y z
N MET A 1 46.62 24.89 -4.61
CA MET A 1 46.17 23.55 -4.19
C MET A 1 45.66 23.66 -2.77
N ALA A 2 44.41 23.28 -2.52
CA ALA A 2 43.93 23.18 -1.14
C ALA A 2 44.74 22.11 -0.39
N LEU A 3 44.99 22.33 0.90
CA LEU A 3 45.64 21.35 1.77
C LEU A 3 44.73 20.12 1.93
N ASN A 4 45.34 18.95 2.11
CA ASN A 4 44.61 17.73 2.43
C ASN A 4 43.86 17.92 3.75
N ASP A 5 42.55 17.69 3.75
CA ASP A 5 41.67 17.86 4.90
C ASP A 5 40.67 16.68 4.99
N ILE A 6 40.17 16.40 6.19
CA ILE A 6 39.10 15.41 6.42
C ILE A 6 37.78 16.18 6.55
N THR A 7 36.97 16.12 5.49
CA THR A 7 35.67 16.79 5.45
C THR A 7 34.56 15.89 6.01
N PHE A 8 33.95 16.30 7.13
CA PHE A 8 32.75 15.64 7.65
C PHE A 8 31.51 16.15 6.92
N VAL A 9 30.97 15.35 6.00
CA VAL A 9 29.64 15.59 5.42
C VAL A 9 28.61 15.05 6.41
N LYS A 10 27.86 15.95 7.07
CA LYS A 10 26.67 15.57 7.84
C LYS A 10 25.60 15.09 6.86
N GLY A 11 25.55 13.79 6.60
CA GLY A 11 24.45 13.18 5.86
C GLY A 11 23.16 13.25 6.67
N ALA A 12 22.04 13.57 6.02
CA ALA A 12 20.73 13.23 6.58
C ALA A 12 20.70 11.71 6.77
N GLY A 13 20.34 11.25 7.97
CA GLY A 13 20.42 9.84 8.36
C GLY A 13 19.74 8.91 7.34
N GLY A 14 20.48 7.89 6.90
CA GLY A 14 20.00 6.89 5.96
C GLY A 14 20.72 6.93 4.62
N LEU A 15 22.04 6.67 4.59
CA LEU A 15 22.60 5.99 3.43
C LEU A 15 21.85 4.66 3.36
N GLY A 16 20.84 4.56 2.50
CA GLY A 16 20.01 3.37 2.26
C GLY A 16 20.83 2.18 1.78
N ARG A 17 21.74 1.70 2.63
CA ARG A 17 22.49 0.48 2.47
C ARG A 17 21.45 -0.63 2.57
N ALA A 18 21.11 -1.17 1.41
CA ALA A 18 20.27 -2.34 1.27
C ALA A 18 20.83 -3.46 2.17
N LEU A 19 19.94 -4.15 2.87
CA LEU A 19 20.32 -5.29 3.70
C LEU A 19 20.96 -6.39 2.82
N PRO A 20 21.84 -7.25 3.35
CA PRO A 20 22.27 -8.42 2.60
C PRO A 20 21.07 -9.34 2.32
N GLY A 21 20.96 -9.85 1.09
CA GLY A 21 19.88 -10.73 0.65
C GLY A 21 18.77 -10.02 -0.13
N GLU A 22 17.74 -10.78 -0.52
CA GLU A 22 16.67 -10.30 -1.41
C GLU A 22 15.27 -10.53 -0.82
N ASP A 23 15.15 -11.17 0.34
CA ASP A 23 13.86 -11.56 0.94
C ASP A 23 12.94 -10.36 1.25
N TYR A 24 13.53 -9.18 1.42
CA TYR A 24 12.85 -7.93 1.73
C TYR A 24 12.51 -7.11 0.47
N ASN A 25 12.95 -7.52 -0.73
CA ASN A 25 12.69 -6.77 -1.97
C ASN A 25 11.21 -6.82 -2.34
N SER A 26 10.60 -5.64 -2.40
CA SER A 26 9.16 -5.48 -2.60
C SER A 26 8.88 -4.74 -3.91
N GLY A 27 7.75 -5.03 -4.54
CA GLY A 27 7.21 -4.26 -5.66
C GLY A 27 6.00 -3.45 -5.21
N LEU A 28 5.82 -2.24 -5.73
CA LEU A 28 4.59 -1.46 -5.56
C LEU A 28 4.04 -1.08 -6.93
N LEU A 29 2.93 -1.71 -7.32
CA LEU A 29 2.24 -1.49 -8.58
C LEU A 29 1.17 -0.42 -8.43
N LEU A 30 1.31 0.65 -9.21
CA LEU A 30 0.48 1.85 -9.21
C LEU A 30 -0.05 2.13 -10.62
N TYR A 31 -1.29 2.62 -10.72
CA TYR A 31 -1.92 2.96 -12.00
C TYR A 31 -2.16 4.46 -12.17
N ASN A 32 -1.45 5.09 -13.11
CA ASN A 32 -1.60 6.49 -13.46
C ASN A 32 -1.41 6.74 -14.98
N ASN A 33 -2.37 7.43 -15.60
CA ASN A 33 -2.29 7.83 -17.01
C ASN A 33 -1.30 8.98 -17.24
N THR A 34 -0.99 9.75 -16.19
CA THR A 34 0.00 10.83 -16.21
C THR A 34 1.18 10.46 -15.33
N TYR A 35 2.33 10.18 -15.95
CA TYR A 35 3.52 9.78 -15.22
C TYR A 35 4.03 10.89 -14.28
N PRO A 36 4.54 10.54 -13.08
CA PRO A 36 5.44 11.40 -12.32
C PRO A 36 6.72 11.69 -13.11
N SER A 37 7.44 12.77 -12.76
CA SER A 37 8.58 13.28 -13.55
C SER A 37 9.72 12.27 -13.77
N GLY A 38 9.92 11.33 -12.84
CA GLY A 38 10.92 10.27 -12.95
C GLY A 38 10.49 9.05 -13.77
N PHE A 39 9.25 9.02 -14.25
CA PHE A 39 8.66 7.88 -14.97
C PHE A 39 8.24 8.28 -16.39
N SER A 40 8.21 7.30 -17.28
CA SER A 40 7.72 7.47 -18.65
C SER A 40 7.20 6.15 -19.20
N SER A 41 6.60 6.15 -20.39
CA SER A 41 6.19 4.93 -21.10
C SER A 41 7.34 3.98 -21.42
N SER A 42 8.59 4.47 -21.48
CA SER A 42 9.79 3.66 -21.68
C SER A 42 10.57 3.37 -20.39
N ALA A 43 10.16 3.96 -19.26
CA ALA A 43 10.82 3.84 -17.96
C ALA A 43 9.77 3.78 -16.83
N GLN A 44 8.94 2.75 -16.86
CA GLN A 44 7.78 2.58 -15.98
C GLN A 44 8.13 2.06 -14.58
N VAL A 45 9.30 1.43 -14.43
CA VAL A 45 9.73 0.78 -13.19
C VAL A 45 11.03 1.41 -12.68
N LYS A 46 11.08 1.72 -11.38
CA LYS A 46 12.25 2.29 -10.69
C LYS A 46 12.45 1.62 -9.33
N ALA A 47 13.69 1.27 -9.01
CA ALA A 47 14.05 0.87 -7.66
C ALA A 47 14.25 2.11 -6.77
N VAL A 48 13.61 2.13 -5.60
CA VAL A 48 13.76 3.17 -4.58
C VAL A 48 14.12 2.55 -3.23
N THR A 49 15.03 3.20 -2.52
CA THR A 49 15.57 2.76 -1.23
C THR A 49 15.22 3.71 -0.08
N SER A 50 14.48 4.78 -0.37
CA SER A 50 14.01 5.75 0.62
C SER A 50 12.83 6.55 0.08
N LEU A 51 12.10 7.20 0.98
CA LEU A 51 11.03 8.14 0.59
C LEU A 51 11.58 9.32 -0.23
N ALA A 52 12.74 9.87 0.16
CA ALA A 52 13.37 10.97 -0.57
C ALA A 52 13.73 10.58 -2.02
N ALA A 53 14.13 9.32 -2.27
CA ALA A 53 14.37 8.83 -3.63
C ALA A 53 13.07 8.76 -4.46
N ALA A 54 11.95 8.39 -3.84
CA ALA A 54 10.65 8.42 -4.50
C ALA A 54 10.17 9.85 -4.81
N GLU A 55 10.39 10.79 -3.89
CA GLU A 55 10.10 12.21 -4.09
C GLU A 55 10.92 12.81 -5.24
N ALA A 56 12.20 12.44 -5.36
CA ALA A 56 13.04 12.84 -6.49
C ALA A 56 12.55 12.30 -7.85
N LEU A 57 11.76 11.21 -7.85
CA LEU A 57 11.09 10.67 -9.04
C LEU A 57 9.70 11.30 -9.27
N GLY A 58 9.32 12.31 -8.50
CA GLY A 58 8.06 13.06 -8.64
C GLY A 58 6.87 12.42 -7.91
N ILE A 59 7.09 11.42 -7.06
CA ILE A 59 6.06 10.91 -6.15
C ILE A 59 6.10 11.76 -4.87
N THR A 60 5.43 12.91 -4.91
CA THR A 60 5.48 13.96 -3.89
C THR A 60 4.15 14.11 -3.15
N ALA A 61 4.21 14.70 -1.94
CA ALA A 61 3.05 15.06 -1.14
C ALA A 61 2.57 16.52 -1.36
N ASP A 62 2.95 17.14 -2.48
CA ASP A 62 2.72 18.56 -2.77
C ASP A 62 1.43 18.86 -3.53
N TYR A 63 0.64 17.82 -3.83
CA TYR A 63 -0.61 17.91 -4.60
C TYR A 63 -0.44 18.52 -6.00
N SER A 64 0.76 18.45 -6.58
CA SER A 64 1.08 19.06 -7.89
C SER A 64 0.25 18.53 -9.06
N ASP A 65 -0.35 17.33 -8.93
CA ASP A 65 -1.23 16.70 -9.91
C ASP A 65 -2.72 16.86 -9.58
N GLU A 66 -3.08 17.65 -8.57
CA GLU A 66 -4.47 17.96 -8.23
C GLU A 66 -5.06 19.01 -9.19
N THR A 67 -6.29 18.78 -9.65
CA THR A 67 -7.12 19.84 -10.20
C THR A 67 -7.87 20.50 -9.04
N LYS A 68 -7.58 21.77 -8.75
CA LYS A 68 -8.27 22.52 -7.70
C LYS A 68 -9.71 22.82 -8.15
N SER A 69 -10.67 22.63 -7.26
CA SER A 69 -12.06 23.01 -7.51
C SER A 69 -12.22 24.53 -7.52
N ALA A 70 -13.23 24.99 -8.25
CA ALA A 70 -13.57 26.41 -8.37
C ALA A 70 -15.02 26.67 -7.97
N ALA A 71 -15.25 27.80 -7.33
CA ALA A 71 -16.55 28.30 -6.93
C ALA A 71 -16.67 29.77 -7.32
N SER A 72 -17.87 30.37 -7.22
CA SER A 72 -18.01 31.80 -7.45
C SER A 72 -19.12 32.43 -6.61
N ILE A 73 -19.00 33.74 -6.42
CA ILE A 73 -20.06 34.58 -5.84
C ILE A 73 -20.35 35.68 -6.87
N ALA A 74 -21.53 35.63 -7.48
CA ALA A 74 -22.00 36.63 -8.42
C ALA A 74 -22.74 37.76 -7.66
N LEU A 75 -22.14 38.95 -7.60
CA LEU A 75 -22.71 40.09 -6.89
C LEU A 75 -23.86 40.71 -7.68
N SER A 76 -25.07 40.71 -7.11
CA SER A 76 -26.27 41.28 -7.71
C SER A 76 -26.52 42.72 -7.25
N ALA A 77 -25.98 43.12 -6.10
CA ALA A 77 -26.03 44.50 -5.61
C ALA A 77 -24.75 44.87 -4.87
N ALA A 78 -24.17 46.04 -5.19
CA ALA A 78 -22.99 46.54 -4.51
C ALA A 78 -23.28 46.92 -3.04
N GLY A 79 -24.50 47.39 -2.75
CA GLY A 79 -24.88 47.82 -1.41
C GLY A 79 -24.35 49.21 -1.00
N SER A 80 -24.55 49.54 0.26
CA SER A 80 -24.19 50.82 0.87
C SER A 80 -22.77 50.79 1.44
N THR A 81 -22.14 51.95 1.57
CA THR A 81 -20.85 52.06 2.28
C THR A 81 -21.02 51.57 3.72
N GLY A 82 -20.15 50.67 4.17
CA GLY A 82 -20.26 50.00 5.46
C GLY A 82 -20.92 48.63 5.44
N ASP A 83 -21.59 48.25 4.33
CA ASP A 83 -22.08 46.88 4.11
C ASP A 83 -20.90 45.90 4.09
N LYS A 84 -21.09 44.67 4.56
CA LYS A 84 -20.03 43.68 4.72
C LYS A 84 -20.39 42.36 4.06
N ILE A 85 -19.36 41.66 3.61
CA ILE A 85 -19.42 40.25 3.24
C ILE A 85 -18.39 39.47 4.05
N THR A 86 -18.81 38.34 4.60
CA THR A 86 -17.90 37.35 5.20
C THR A 86 -18.06 36.03 4.46
N ILE A 87 -16.96 35.54 3.88
CA ILE A 87 -16.93 34.34 3.05
C ILE A 87 -16.25 33.23 3.84
N THR A 88 -16.94 32.10 3.98
CA THR A 88 -16.49 30.95 4.76
C THR A 88 -16.58 29.69 3.91
N VAL A 89 -15.52 28.88 3.92
CA VAL A 89 -15.49 27.55 3.33
C VAL A 89 -15.52 26.51 4.44
N THR A 90 -16.44 25.55 4.34
CA THR A 90 -16.52 24.40 5.23
C THR A 90 -15.65 23.28 4.66
N GLU A 91 -14.49 23.07 5.26
CA GLU A 91 -13.56 22.01 4.86
C GLU A 91 -13.85 20.71 5.61
N PRO A 92 -13.71 19.55 4.96
CA PRO A 92 -13.71 18.29 5.68
C PRO A 92 -12.43 18.11 6.51
N ILE A 93 -12.58 17.56 7.71
CA ILE A 93 -11.47 17.13 8.57
C ILE A 93 -11.75 15.72 9.07
N VAL A 94 -10.75 15.06 9.64
CA VAL A 94 -10.97 13.77 10.32
C VAL A 94 -12.00 13.96 11.43
N GLY A 95 -13.09 13.19 11.37
CA GLY A 95 -14.17 13.23 12.35
C GLY A 95 -15.17 14.38 12.23
N GLY A 96 -15.12 15.21 11.17
CA GLY A 96 -16.09 16.29 11.01
C GLY A 96 -15.76 17.31 9.93
N THR A 97 -16.11 18.57 10.19
CA THR A 97 -15.82 19.70 9.31
C THR A 97 -15.24 20.88 10.08
N LYS A 98 -14.52 21.74 9.37
CA LYS A 98 -13.93 22.98 9.89
C LYS A 98 -14.38 24.15 9.04
N ALA A 99 -14.94 25.17 9.67
CA ALA A 99 -15.23 26.44 9.00
C ALA A 99 -13.94 27.28 8.88
N VAL A 100 -13.60 27.67 7.66
CA VAL A 100 -12.44 28.52 7.34
C VAL A 100 -12.95 29.83 6.75
N VAL A 101 -12.80 30.93 7.48
CA VAL A 101 -13.09 32.26 6.95
C VAL A 101 -11.98 32.64 5.97
N ILE A 102 -12.32 32.74 4.68
CA ILE A 102 -11.36 33.01 3.60
C ILE A 102 -11.33 34.49 3.20
N GLY A 103 -12.27 35.30 3.71
CA GLY A 103 -12.25 36.73 3.46
C GLY A 103 -13.40 37.45 4.16
N THR A 104 -13.10 38.62 4.71
CA THR A 104 -14.09 39.59 5.18
C THR A 104 -13.78 40.91 4.51
N TYR A 105 -14.78 41.51 3.88
CA TYR A 105 -14.63 42.81 3.22
C TYR A 105 -15.76 43.74 3.63
N THR A 106 -15.41 44.99 3.91
CA THR A 106 -16.37 46.07 4.18
C THR A 106 -16.35 47.01 3.00
N LYS A 107 -17.51 47.23 2.38
CA LYS A 107 -17.66 48.13 1.25
C LYS A 107 -17.25 49.55 1.61
N VAL A 108 -16.42 50.15 0.77
CA VAL A 108 -16.03 51.56 0.85
C VAL A 108 -16.74 52.40 -0.21
N SER A 109 -16.63 53.72 -0.13
CA SER A 109 -17.25 54.63 -1.11
C SER A 109 -16.71 54.47 -2.53
N GLY A 110 -15.48 53.97 -2.69
CA GLY A 110 -14.85 53.71 -3.99
C GLY A 110 -15.43 52.50 -4.75
N ASP A 111 -16.20 51.64 -4.09
CA ASP A 111 -16.83 50.46 -4.69
C ASP A 111 -18.13 50.84 -5.42
N THR A 112 -18.01 51.64 -6.48
CA THR A 112 -19.17 52.24 -7.19
C THR A 112 -19.91 51.26 -8.09
N THR A 113 -19.31 50.12 -8.42
CA THR A 113 -19.91 49.05 -9.22
C THR A 113 -19.68 47.70 -8.59
N THR A 114 -20.52 46.72 -8.90
CA THR A 114 -20.35 45.33 -8.47
C THR A 114 -19.05 44.72 -9.01
N THR A 115 -18.56 45.17 -10.17
CA THR A 115 -17.26 44.74 -10.72
C THR A 115 -16.09 45.21 -9.85
N ILE A 116 -16.05 46.49 -9.47
CA ILE A 116 -14.99 47.02 -8.59
C ILE A 116 -15.04 46.33 -7.23
N LEU A 117 -16.25 46.18 -6.68
CA LEU A 117 -16.47 45.47 -5.43
C LEU A 117 -15.95 44.02 -5.48
N ALA A 118 -16.24 43.28 -6.56
CA ALA A 118 -15.75 41.92 -6.76
C ALA A 118 -14.21 41.85 -6.80
N THR A 119 -13.55 42.80 -7.48
CA THR A 119 -12.08 42.90 -7.50
C THR A 119 -11.52 43.13 -6.09
N ASN A 120 -12.13 44.02 -5.31
CA ASN A 120 -11.65 44.32 -3.96
C ASN A 120 -11.91 43.19 -2.96
N ILE A 121 -13.05 42.49 -3.06
CA ILE A 121 -13.30 41.26 -2.30
C ILE A 121 -12.28 40.18 -2.65
N ALA A 122 -11.98 39.98 -3.94
CA ALA A 122 -10.97 39.01 -4.36
C ALA A 122 -9.58 39.38 -3.83
N ALA A 123 -9.22 40.66 -3.82
CA ALA A 123 -7.97 41.13 -3.20
C ALA A 123 -7.92 40.85 -1.69
N ALA A 124 -9.04 41.02 -0.98
CA ALA A 124 -9.14 40.70 0.44
C ALA A 124 -8.95 39.19 0.72
N ILE A 125 -9.47 38.32 -0.14
CA ILE A 125 -9.21 36.87 -0.08
C ILE A 125 -7.72 36.60 -0.34
N ASN A 126 -7.15 37.18 -1.40
CA ASN A 126 -5.75 36.94 -1.77
C ASN A 126 -4.75 37.42 -0.71
N ALA A 127 -5.10 38.45 0.07
CA ALA A 127 -4.29 38.88 1.20
C ALA A 127 -4.14 37.79 2.27
N GLY A 128 -5.11 36.87 2.38
CA GLY A 128 -5.09 35.75 3.31
C GLY A 128 -4.54 34.44 2.74
N THR A 129 -4.12 34.39 1.46
CA THR A 129 -3.72 33.13 0.78
C THR A 129 -2.61 32.37 1.52
N ILE A 130 -1.65 33.03 2.15
CA ILE A 130 -0.58 32.35 2.92
C ILE A 130 -1.16 31.62 4.16
N THR A 131 -2.29 32.08 4.68
CA THR A 131 -2.94 31.51 5.88
C THR A 131 -3.93 30.42 5.52
N HIS A 132 -4.82 30.67 4.56
CA HIS A 132 -5.92 29.75 4.22
C HIS A 132 -5.73 29.01 2.89
N GLY A 133 -4.74 29.35 2.07
CA GLY A 133 -4.42 28.66 0.81
C GLY A 133 -5.37 28.92 -0.37
N TYR A 134 -6.59 29.41 -0.14
CA TYR A 134 -7.51 29.84 -1.21
C TYR A 134 -6.99 31.08 -1.95
N THR A 135 -7.36 31.17 -3.23
CA THR A 135 -7.11 32.34 -4.08
C THR A 135 -8.41 32.78 -4.74
N ALA A 136 -8.50 34.04 -5.16
CA ALA A 136 -9.65 34.55 -5.87
C ALA A 136 -9.30 35.53 -7.01
N ALA A 137 -10.20 35.66 -7.97
CA ALA A 137 -10.13 36.65 -9.03
C ALA A 137 -11.50 37.33 -9.20
N GLY A 138 -11.50 38.67 -9.24
CA GLY A 138 -12.70 39.45 -9.53
C GLY A 138 -12.87 39.65 -11.04
N ALA A 139 -14.02 39.29 -11.61
CA ALA A 139 -14.33 39.48 -13.02
C ALA A 139 -15.83 39.68 -13.25
N THR A 140 -16.23 40.79 -13.88
CA THR A 140 -17.64 41.04 -14.29
C THR A 140 -18.65 40.76 -13.17
N ALA A 141 -18.49 41.43 -12.03
CA ALA A 141 -19.27 41.24 -10.81
C ALA A 141 -19.15 39.86 -10.11
N ASN A 142 -18.33 38.95 -10.60
CA ASN A 142 -18.07 37.66 -9.96
C ASN A 142 -16.77 37.68 -9.16
N VAL A 143 -16.84 37.13 -7.95
CA VAL A 143 -15.66 36.71 -7.18
C VAL A 143 -15.46 35.22 -7.46
N ASN A 144 -14.52 34.90 -8.34
CA ASN A 144 -14.17 33.51 -8.67
C ASN A 144 -13.15 33.01 -7.65
N ILE A 145 -13.45 31.94 -6.94
CA ILE A 145 -12.65 31.40 -5.84
C ILE A 145 -12.08 30.05 -6.27
N THR A 146 -10.79 29.85 -6.04
CA THR A 146 -10.10 28.58 -6.27
C THR A 146 -9.73 27.96 -4.94
N ALA A 147 -10.03 26.66 -4.79
CA ALA A 147 -9.74 25.92 -3.58
C ALA A 147 -8.23 25.84 -3.30
N ARG A 148 -7.86 25.74 -2.02
CA ARG A 148 -6.49 25.39 -1.64
C ARG A 148 -6.16 23.94 -2.06
N ALA A 149 -4.88 23.64 -2.16
CA ALA A 149 -4.44 22.29 -2.43
C ALA A 149 -4.87 21.31 -1.31
N GLY A 150 -5.16 20.08 -1.71
CA GLY A 150 -5.51 18.94 -0.85
C GLY A 150 -6.99 18.84 -0.47
N VAL A 151 -7.85 19.73 -0.95
CA VAL A 151 -9.30 19.69 -0.67
C VAL A 151 -10.15 19.82 -1.93
N GLY A 152 -9.56 19.96 -3.12
CA GLY A 152 -10.26 20.31 -4.35
C GLY A 152 -11.47 19.42 -4.62
N GLY A 153 -11.25 18.13 -4.85
CA GLY A 153 -12.34 17.18 -5.12
C GLY A 153 -13.32 16.98 -3.95
N SER A 154 -12.88 17.22 -2.71
CA SER A 154 -13.73 17.04 -1.53
C SER A 154 -14.78 18.14 -1.34
N LEU A 155 -14.56 19.31 -1.94
CA LEU A 155 -15.49 20.43 -1.90
C LEU A 155 -16.56 20.37 -3.02
N ASP A 156 -16.48 19.41 -3.94
CA ASP A 156 -17.40 19.32 -5.09
C ASP A 156 -18.81 18.81 -4.72
N SER A 157 -19.08 18.58 -3.44
CA SER A 157 -20.36 18.08 -2.94
C SER A 157 -20.89 18.90 -1.76
N GLY A 158 -22.22 18.94 -1.62
CA GLY A 158 -22.90 19.70 -0.56
C GLY A 158 -22.87 21.22 -0.80
N THR A 159 -22.83 21.98 0.28
CA THR A 159 -22.79 23.46 0.26
C THR A 159 -21.60 24.02 1.03
N PRO A 160 -20.35 23.71 0.63
CA PRO A 160 -19.17 24.07 1.39
C PRO A 160 -18.86 25.58 1.36
N LEU A 161 -19.23 26.30 0.29
CA LEU A 161 -19.07 27.75 0.23
C LEU A 161 -20.30 28.45 0.80
N SER A 162 -20.05 29.36 1.74
CA SER A 162 -21.06 30.24 2.32
C SER A 162 -20.58 31.69 2.31
N ALA A 163 -21.52 32.62 2.12
CA ALA A 163 -21.27 34.05 2.17
C ALA A 163 -22.38 34.71 2.99
N VAL A 164 -22.00 35.46 4.02
CA VAL A 164 -22.92 36.22 4.87
C VAL A 164 -22.81 37.68 4.47
N PHE A 165 -23.89 38.22 3.91
CA PHE A 165 -24.02 39.62 3.56
C PHE A 165 -24.70 40.39 4.69
N THR A 166 -24.25 41.62 4.95
CA THR A 166 -24.91 42.55 5.87
C THR A 166 -25.35 43.81 5.14
N GLY A 167 -26.52 44.34 5.48
CA GLY A 167 -27.05 45.55 4.87
C GLY A 167 -27.75 45.26 3.53
N THR A 168 -27.41 46.04 2.51
CA THR A 168 -28.05 46.02 1.18
C THR A 168 -27.21 45.34 0.09
N MET A 169 -25.99 44.90 0.41
CA MET A 169 -25.17 44.07 -0.46
C MET A 169 -25.85 42.71 -0.70
N ALA A 170 -25.81 42.22 -1.93
CA ALA A 170 -26.40 40.93 -2.29
C ALA A 170 -25.59 40.21 -3.38
N GLY A 171 -25.68 38.88 -3.38
CA GLY A 171 -25.10 38.04 -4.42
C GLY A 171 -25.55 36.59 -4.32
N THR A 172 -25.25 35.82 -5.36
CA THR A 172 -25.60 34.40 -5.50
C THR A 172 -24.34 33.55 -5.47
N ILE A 173 -24.38 32.42 -4.76
CA ILE A 173 -23.26 31.49 -4.65
C ILE A 173 -23.38 30.39 -5.71
N THR A 174 -22.30 30.13 -6.44
CA THR A 174 -22.06 28.89 -7.15
C THR A 174 -21.05 28.07 -6.35
N GLN A 175 -21.44 26.85 -5.95
CA GLN A 175 -20.63 25.97 -5.12
C GLN A 175 -19.38 25.47 -5.87
N PHE A 176 -18.43 24.92 -5.12
CA PHE A 176 -17.22 24.33 -5.68
C PHE A 176 -17.56 23.17 -6.63
N THR A 177 -16.85 23.10 -7.75
CA THR A 177 -16.93 22.00 -8.71
C THR A 177 -15.64 21.87 -9.52
N GLY A 178 -15.45 20.72 -10.18
CA GLY A 178 -14.36 20.47 -11.12
C GLY A 178 -13.04 20.06 -10.46
N GLY A 179 -13.05 19.78 -9.16
CA GLY A 179 -11.90 19.28 -8.44
C GLY A 179 -11.58 17.82 -8.76
N VAL A 180 -10.30 17.51 -8.89
CA VAL A 180 -9.81 16.13 -9.06
C VAL A 180 -8.66 15.92 -8.10
N ALA A 181 -8.79 14.95 -7.19
CA ALA A 181 -7.80 14.68 -6.15
C ALA A 181 -6.46 14.20 -6.72
N SER A 182 -5.37 14.62 -6.07
CA SER A 182 -4.01 14.13 -6.34
C SER A 182 -3.93 12.61 -6.19
N LYS A 183 -3.30 11.94 -7.16
CA LYS A 183 -2.94 10.53 -7.05
C LYS A 183 -1.56 10.37 -6.40
N ARG A 184 -0.63 11.29 -6.69
CA ARG A 184 0.76 11.25 -6.19
C ARG A 184 0.83 11.27 -4.66
N VAL A 185 -0.01 12.03 -3.98
CA VAL A 185 -0.04 12.08 -2.50
C VAL A 185 -0.41 10.71 -1.90
N VAL A 186 -1.29 9.94 -2.56
CA VAL A 186 -1.67 8.60 -2.10
C VAL A 186 -0.53 7.61 -2.30
N TYR A 187 0.19 7.71 -3.42
CA TYR A 187 1.37 6.88 -3.68
C TYR A 187 2.49 7.20 -2.69
N HIS A 188 2.72 8.48 -2.43
CA HIS A 188 3.66 8.96 -1.42
C HIS A 188 3.31 8.40 -0.04
N TYR A 189 2.04 8.46 0.37
CA TYR A 189 1.58 7.90 1.64
C TYR A 189 1.92 6.40 1.79
N HIS A 190 1.66 5.59 0.75
CA HIS A 190 2.02 4.16 0.81
C HIS A 190 3.53 3.92 0.91
N LEU A 191 4.34 4.71 0.20
CA LEU A 191 5.81 4.60 0.30
C LEU A 191 6.34 5.11 1.64
N LYS A 192 5.77 6.20 2.16
CA LYS A 192 6.06 6.73 3.50
C LYS A 192 5.80 5.66 4.56
N GLU A 193 4.64 5.02 4.51
CA GLU A 193 4.28 3.97 5.47
C GLU A 193 5.12 2.70 5.29
N PHE A 194 5.49 2.34 4.06
CA PHE A 194 6.43 1.25 3.82
C PHE A 194 7.78 1.53 4.48
N PHE A 195 8.40 2.69 4.18
CA PHE A 195 9.72 3.04 4.72
C PHE A 195 9.71 3.37 6.21
N ARG A 196 8.56 3.71 6.78
CA ARG A 196 8.40 3.82 8.25
C ARG A 196 8.53 2.46 8.92
N VAL A 197 7.91 1.42 8.35
CA VAL A 197 7.93 0.06 8.91
C VAL A 197 9.24 -0.66 8.56
N GLN A 198 9.74 -0.51 7.33
CA GLN A 198 10.99 -1.11 6.85
C GLN A 198 11.90 -0.04 6.22
N PRO A 199 12.66 0.72 7.06
CA PRO A 199 13.51 1.82 6.59
C PRO A 199 14.66 1.39 5.67
N GLN A 200 15.05 0.12 5.69
CA GLN A 200 16.16 -0.42 4.89
C GLN A 200 15.67 -1.27 3.70
N GLY A 201 14.37 -1.26 3.42
CA GLY A 201 13.79 -2.01 2.32
C GLY A 201 14.13 -1.42 0.95
N VAL A 202 13.98 -2.25 -0.08
CA VAL A 202 14.02 -1.83 -1.48
C VAL A 202 12.62 -2.02 -2.05
N VAL A 203 12.07 -0.96 -2.65
CA VAL A 203 10.79 -1.00 -3.36
C VAL A 203 11.02 -0.74 -4.83
N TYR A 204 10.63 -1.69 -5.68
CA TYR A 204 10.49 -1.50 -7.11
C TYR A 204 9.12 -0.87 -7.37
N VAL A 205 9.09 0.44 -7.60
CA VAL A 205 7.85 1.17 -7.88
C VAL A 205 7.59 1.07 -9.38
N GLY A 206 6.43 0.54 -9.74
CA GLY A 206 5.93 0.46 -11.10
C GLY A 206 4.73 1.39 -11.26
N VAL A 207 4.84 2.37 -12.15
CA VAL A 207 3.73 3.25 -12.53
C VAL A 207 3.32 2.88 -13.95
N PHE A 208 2.07 2.48 -14.14
CA PHE A 208 1.54 2.05 -15.44
C PHE A 208 0.24 2.77 -15.77
N PRO A 209 -0.14 2.92 -17.04
CA PRO A 209 -1.43 3.48 -17.42
C PRO A 209 -2.58 2.62 -16.89
N VAL A 210 -3.71 3.23 -16.58
CA VAL A 210 -4.93 2.51 -16.22
C VAL A 210 -5.39 1.71 -17.45
N PRO A 211 -5.58 0.38 -17.36
CA PRO A 211 -6.08 -0.42 -18.48
C PRO A 211 -7.46 0.08 -18.95
N ALA A 212 -7.67 0.14 -20.27
CA ALA A 212 -8.89 0.69 -20.86
C ALA A 212 -10.15 -0.17 -20.62
N SER A 213 -9.98 -1.47 -20.32
CA SER A 213 -11.07 -2.41 -20.10
C SER A 213 -10.88 -3.20 -18.80
N THR A 214 -9.99 -4.19 -18.82
CA THR A 214 -9.79 -5.15 -17.72
C THR A 214 -8.35 -5.11 -17.24
N TYR A 215 -8.17 -5.21 -15.92
CA TYR A 215 -6.85 -5.36 -15.32
C TYR A 215 -6.35 -6.79 -15.55
N THR A 216 -5.29 -6.94 -16.34
CA THR A 216 -4.62 -8.23 -16.59
C THR A 216 -3.47 -8.49 -15.61
N TYR A 217 -3.00 -7.44 -14.92
CA TYR A 217 -1.87 -7.48 -13.99
C TYR A 217 -0.56 -7.98 -14.62
N ALA A 218 -0.44 -7.93 -15.95
CA ALA A 218 0.78 -8.28 -16.67
C ALA A 218 1.98 -7.39 -16.25
N GLU A 219 1.69 -6.21 -15.71
CA GLU A 219 2.69 -5.29 -15.15
C GLU A 219 3.52 -5.93 -14.03
N LEU A 220 2.98 -6.90 -13.28
CA LEU A 220 3.74 -7.65 -12.27
C LEU A 220 4.92 -8.39 -12.91
N ALA A 221 4.70 -9.05 -14.05
CA ALA A 221 5.75 -9.72 -14.79
C ALA A 221 6.75 -8.73 -15.38
N THR A 222 6.29 -7.59 -15.90
CA THR A 222 7.18 -6.51 -16.36
C THR A 222 8.09 -6.01 -15.25
N MET A 223 7.55 -5.77 -14.05
CA MET A 223 8.32 -5.34 -12.89
C MET A 223 9.30 -6.43 -12.43
N GLN A 224 8.87 -7.70 -12.40
CA GLN A 224 9.71 -8.81 -12.00
C GLN A 224 10.87 -9.02 -12.98
N ASN A 225 10.63 -8.85 -14.29
CA ASN A 225 11.67 -8.91 -15.32
C ASN A 225 12.66 -7.75 -15.20
N TYR A 226 12.18 -6.52 -14.96
CA TYR A 226 13.04 -5.37 -14.70
C TYR A 226 13.95 -5.60 -13.49
N ALA A 227 13.44 -6.25 -12.46
CA ALA A 227 14.18 -6.59 -11.26
C ALA A 227 15.03 -7.85 -11.39
N GLU A 228 15.13 -8.47 -12.58
CA GLU A 228 15.87 -9.73 -12.81
C GLU A 228 15.41 -10.86 -11.87
N GLY A 229 14.11 -10.90 -11.56
CA GLY A 229 13.54 -11.90 -10.67
C GLY A 229 13.80 -11.66 -9.19
N LYS A 230 14.21 -10.45 -8.77
CA LYS A 230 14.58 -10.15 -7.38
C LYS A 230 13.43 -9.73 -6.47
N ILE A 231 12.22 -9.45 -6.99
CA ILE A 231 11.07 -9.08 -6.16
C ILE A 231 10.46 -10.35 -5.55
N ARG A 232 10.11 -10.27 -4.26
CA ARG A 232 9.58 -11.39 -3.47
C ARG A 232 8.13 -11.21 -3.07
N GLN A 233 7.72 -9.95 -2.90
CA GLN A 233 6.36 -9.58 -2.58
C GLN A 233 5.93 -8.34 -3.33
N PHE A 234 4.66 -8.23 -3.68
CA PHE A 234 4.08 -7.04 -4.30
C PHE A 234 2.98 -6.44 -3.43
N GLY A 235 2.87 -5.12 -3.48
CA GLY A 235 1.64 -4.41 -3.18
C GLY A 235 1.02 -3.87 -4.46
N ILE A 236 -0.29 -4.01 -4.62
CA ILE A 236 -1.05 -3.42 -5.72
C ILE A 236 -2.02 -2.39 -5.11
N PHE A 237 -1.89 -1.13 -5.52
CA PHE A 237 -2.89 -0.11 -5.21
C PHE A 237 -3.77 0.14 -6.43
N LYS A 238 -4.98 -0.43 -6.41
CA LYS A 238 -5.99 -0.27 -7.45
C LYS A 238 -6.97 0.84 -7.06
N ASP A 239 -6.85 1.98 -7.72
CA ASP A 239 -7.79 3.11 -7.64
C ASP A 239 -9.08 2.85 -8.42
N ALA A 240 -9.70 1.69 -8.18
CA ALA A 240 -10.95 1.23 -8.77
C ALA A 240 -11.60 0.20 -7.83
N SER A 241 -12.90 -0.06 -8.04
CA SER A 241 -13.66 -0.98 -7.20
C SER A 241 -13.01 -2.36 -7.12
N TYR A 242 -12.97 -2.92 -5.92
CA TYR A 242 -12.52 -4.29 -5.69
C TYR A 242 -13.40 -5.31 -6.43
N ALA A 243 -12.77 -6.27 -7.10
CA ALA A 243 -13.45 -7.42 -7.65
C ALA A 243 -12.70 -8.69 -7.24
N VAL A 244 -13.40 -9.68 -6.69
CA VAL A 244 -12.76 -10.93 -6.24
C VAL A 244 -12.05 -11.70 -7.38
N GLY A 245 -12.47 -11.49 -8.63
CA GLY A 245 -11.82 -12.04 -9.82
C GLY A 245 -10.41 -11.50 -10.07
N ASP A 246 -10.06 -10.33 -9.52
CA ASP A 246 -8.71 -9.76 -9.59
C ASP A 246 -7.67 -10.75 -9.04
N LEU A 247 -8.02 -11.46 -7.97
CA LEU A 247 -7.11 -12.38 -7.29
C LEU A 247 -6.70 -13.57 -8.17
N THR A 248 -7.63 -14.07 -8.97
CA THR A 248 -7.37 -15.18 -9.90
C THR A 248 -6.51 -14.73 -11.08
N THR A 249 -6.70 -13.50 -11.56
CA THR A 249 -5.82 -12.95 -12.59
C THR A 249 -4.40 -12.74 -12.07
N ILE A 250 -4.25 -12.19 -10.86
CA ILE A 250 -2.95 -12.03 -10.20
C ILE A 250 -2.27 -13.38 -9.95
N GLN A 251 -3.03 -14.36 -9.44
CA GLN A 251 -2.52 -15.72 -9.18
C GLN A 251 -1.95 -16.34 -10.46
N SER A 252 -2.65 -16.22 -11.59
CA SER A 252 -2.17 -16.74 -12.88
C SER A 252 -0.83 -16.12 -13.30
N VAL A 253 -0.65 -14.81 -13.11
CA VAL A 253 0.64 -14.15 -13.41
C VAL A 253 1.74 -14.67 -12.48
N CYS A 254 1.45 -14.87 -11.20
CA CYS A 254 2.41 -15.43 -10.25
C CYS A 254 2.80 -16.86 -10.61
N THR A 255 1.84 -17.71 -11.01
CA THR A 255 2.11 -19.08 -11.48
C THR A 255 3.04 -19.08 -12.70
N SER A 256 2.82 -18.19 -13.68
CA SER A 256 3.74 -18.06 -14.82
C SER A 256 5.16 -17.62 -14.40
N LEU A 257 5.27 -16.74 -13.40
CA LEU A 257 6.58 -16.34 -12.86
C LEU A 257 7.26 -17.46 -12.07
N ASP A 258 6.50 -18.31 -11.39
CA ASP A 258 7.00 -19.51 -10.72
C ASP A 258 7.60 -20.49 -11.76
N ASP A 259 6.91 -20.71 -12.89
CA ASP A 259 7.39 -21.53 -14.01
C ASP A 259 8.68 -20.98 -14.65
N GLU A 260 8.85 -19.65 -14.62
CA GLU A 260 10.06 -18.96 -15.08
C GLU A 260 11.16 -18.84 -14.01
N HIS A 261 11.02 -19.56 -12.88
CA HIS A 261 11.98 -19.56 -11.76
C HIS A 261 12.17 -18.19 -11.08
N LYS A 262 11.17 -17.29 -11.16
CA LYS A 262 11.17 -15.97 -10.54
C LYS A 262 9.99 -15.81 -9.57
N PRO A 263 9.83 -16.71 -8.58
CA PRO A 263 8.60 -16.80 -7.82
C PRO A 263 8.32 -15.55 -7.00
N VAL A 264 7.05 -15.18 -7.01
CA VAL A 264 6.48 -14.11 -6.18
C VAL A 264 5.67 -14.75 -5.08
N SER A 265 6.10 -14.54 -3.84
CA SER A 265 5.58 -15.25 -2.68
C SER A 265 4.32 -14.67 -2.08
N SER A 266 4.07 -13.38 -2.32
CA SER A 266 2.86 -12.72 -1.84
C SER A 266 2.54 -11.49 -2.68
N VAL A 267 1.26 -11.31 -2.98
CA VAL A 267 0.71 -10.10 -3.58
C VAL A 267 -0.40 -9.57 -2.67
N LEU A 268 -0.11 -8.43 -2.04
CA LEU A 268 -1.05 -7.67 -1.23
C LEU A 268 -1.90 -6.80 -2.16
N MET A 269 -3.17 -7.16 -2.31
CA MET A 269 -4.15 -6.41 -3.06
C MET A 269 -4.82 -5.37 -2.16
N ALA A 270 -4.76 -4.11 -2.58
CA ALA A 270 -5.56 -3.02 -2.03
C ALA A 270 -6.37 -2.38 -3.15
N ALA A 271 -7.68 -2.39 -3.00
CA ALA A 271 -8.62 -1.82 -3.95
C ALA A 271 -9.61 -0.89 -3.25
N ASN A 272 -10.33 -0.10 -4.03
CA ASN A 272 -11.36 0.77 -3.49
C ASN A 272 -12.59 -0.06 -3.05
N ILE A 273 -12.88 -0.01 -1.75
CA ILE A 273 -14.12 -0.55 -1.16
C ILE A 273 -14.94 0.55 -0.47
N LYS A 274 -14.66 1.83 -0.75
CA LYS A 274 -15.40 2.97 -0.16
C LYS A 274 -16.91 2.84 -0.34
N GLY A 275 -17.36 2.31 -1.48
CA GLY A 275 -18.77 2.09 -1.78
C GLY A 275 -19.41 0.87 -1.09
N THR A 276 -18.64 0.05 -0.39
CA THR A 276 -19.15 -1.14 0.33
C THR A 276 -19.76 -0.69 1.66
N SER A 277 -21.10 -0.61 1.69
CA SER A 277 -21.84 -0.20 2.89
C SER A 277 -21.85 -1.26 4.00
N ASP A 278 -21.84 -2.54 3.63
CA ASP A 278 -21.83 -3.68 4.55
C ASP A 278 -20.63 -4.57 4.27
N LEU A 279 -19.67 -4.60 5.20
CA LEU A 279 -18.44 -5.38 5.09
C LEU A 279 -18.70 -6.89 5.02
N THR A 280 -19.83 -7.39 5.52
CA THR A 280 -20.16 -8.82 5.46
C THR A 280 -20.52 -9.30 4.04
N THR A 281 -20.78 -8.36 3.12
CA THR A 281 -21.05 -8.66 1.70
C THR A 281 -19.77 -8.91 0.89
N LEU A 282 -18.59 -8.65 1.47
CA LEU A 282 -17.32 -9.00 0.85
C LEU A 282 -17.25 -10.51 0.60
N SER A 283 -16.70 -10.91 -0.54
CA SER A 283 -16.61 -12.32 -0.90
C SER A 283 -15.76 -13.11 0.09
N ASN A 284 -16.16 -14.34 0.39
CA ASN A 284 -15.38 -15.26 1.23
C ASN A 284 -14.13 -15.73 0.48
N LEU A 285 -12.93 -15.36 0.95
CA LEU A 285 -11.67 -15.75 0.30
C LEU A 285 -11.21 -17.16 0.69
N ALA A 286 -11.81 -17.78 1.71
CA ALA A 286 -11.49 -19.16 2.13
C ALA A 286 -11.95 -20.23 1.14
N THR A 287 -12.79 -19.87 0.16
CA THR A 287 -13.25 -20.80 -0.88
C THR A 287 -12.45 -20.68 -2.18
N ARG A 288 -11.37 -19.89 -2.18
CA ARG A 288 -10.56 -19.61 -3.37
C ARG A 288 -9.35 -20.53 -3.44
N THR A 289 -8.55 -20.37 -4.50
CA THR A 289 -7.31 -21.11 -4.77
C THR A 289 -6.17 -20.18 -5.13
N ASP A 290 -6.27 -18.90 -4.73
CA ASP A 290 -5.35 -17.82 -5.09
C ASP A 290 -4.32 -17.64 -3.95
N SER A 291 -3.51 -18.68 -3.69
CA SER A 291 -2.63 -18.78 -2.52
C SER A 291 -1.53 -17.73 -2.43
N LYS A 292 -1.17 -17.07 -3.55
CA LYS A 292 -0.20 -15.97 -3.56
C LYS A 292 -0.85 -14.63 -3.18
N CYS A 293 -2.18 -14.53 -3.14
CA CYS A 293 -2.89 -13.27 -3.00
C CYS A 293 -3.41 -13.06 -1.57
N SER A 294 -3.29 -11.85 -1.05
CA SER A 294 -3.94 -11.41 0.21
C SER A 294 -4.63 -10.07 -0.01
N VAL A 295 -5.73 -9.79 0.69
CA VAL A 295 -6.49 -8.54 0.50
C VAL A 295 -6.45 -7.69 1.76
N VAL A 296 -5.90 -6.48 1.65
CA VAL A 296 -5.79 -5.51 2.75
C VAL A 296 -6.99 -4.59 2.73
N ILE A 297 -7.81 -4.65 3.79
CA ILE A 297 -9.04 -3.85 3.91
C ILE A 297 -9.04 -2.89 5.09
N SER A 298 -7.98 -2.85 5.90
CA SER A 298 -7.84 -1.80 6.91
C SER A 298 -7.27 -0.53 6.31
N GLN A 299 -7.57 0.59 6.97
CA GLN A 299 -6.92 1.88 6.77
C GLN A 299 -6.72 2.59 8.11
N ASP A 300 -5.95 3.67 8.08
CA ASP A 300 -5.91 4.61 9.19
C ASP A 300 -7.26 5.35 9.35
N GLY A 301 -7.65 5.58 10.60
CA GLY A 301 -8.91 6.24 10.97
C GLY A 301 -8.75 7.56 11.73
N GLY A 302 -7.52 8.08 11.89
CA GLY A 302 -7.26 9.23 12.76
C GLY A 302 -6.23 10.24 12.26
N GLY A 303 -5.26 9.82 11.45
CA GLY A 303 -4.16 10.62 10.94
C GLY A 303 -4.29 11.01 9.47
N GLU A 304 -3.16 11.04 8.77
CA GLU A 304 -3.01 11.41 7.37
C GLU A 304 -3.77 10.45 6.45
N GLY A 305 -3.72 9.13 6.70
CA GLY A 305 -4.49 8.17 5.90
C GLY A 305 -6.00 8.43 5.97
N ALA A 306 -6.53 8.77 7.15
CA ALA A 306 -7.92 9.17 7.31
C ALA A 306 -8.24 10.50 6.62
N LEU A 307 -7.33 11.48 6.66
CA LEU A 307 -7.50 12.74 5.95
C LEU A 307 -7.57 12.49 4.43
N LEU A 308 -6.65 11.70 3.87
CA LEU A 308 -6.63 11.33 2.46
C LEU A 308 -7.89 10.55 2.05
N TYR A 309 -8.42 9.67 2.92
CA TYR A 309 -9.66 8.94 2.65
C TYR A 309 -10.85 9.87 2.41
N ILE A 310 -10.89 10.97 3.17
CA ILE A 310 -11.95 11.98 3.08
C ILE A 310 -11.68 12.92 1.89
N THR A 311 -10.45 13.43 1.74
CA THR A 311 -10.14 14.45 0.72
C THR A 311 -10.02 13.88 -0.69
N CYS A 312 -9.51 12.65 -0.83
CA CYS A 312 -9.40 11.96 -2.12
C CYS A 312 -10.65 11.16 -2.50
N GLY A 313 -11.60 10.96 -1.57
CA GLY A 313 -12.86 10.28 -1.83
C GLY A 313 -12.71 8.80 -2.22
N LYS A 314 -11.67 8.11 -1.74
CA LYS A 314 -11.36 6.70 -2.07
C LYS A 314 -10.74 5.98 -0.88
N SER A 315 -10.73 4.65 -0.88
CA SER A 315 -10.02 3.86 0.13
C SER A 315 -8.52 4.17 0.17
N ILE A 316 -7.97 4.41 1.37
CA ILE A 316 -6.54 4.65 1.60
C ILE A 316 -6.03 3.56 2.54
N THR A 317 -5.94 2.34 2.01
CA THR A 317 -5.62 1.15 2.81
C THR A 317 -4.26 1.24 3.51
N ASN A 318 -4.00 0.38 4.49
CA ASN A 318 -2.68 0.23 5.08
C ASN A 318 -1.70 -0.57 4.20
N LEU A 319 -1.89 -0.62 2.87
CA LEU A 319 -1.04 -1.38 1.94
C LEU A 319 0.46 -1.14 2.16
N GLY A 320 0.86 0.14 2.27
CA GLY A 320 2.24 0.52 2.51
C GLY A 320 2.83 -0.10 3.76
N ALA A 321 2.12 0.02 4.89
CA ALA A 321 2.53 -0.56 6.16
C ALA A 321 2.50 -2.09 6.15
N ALA A 322 1.51 -2.71 5.48
CA ALA A 322 1.42 -4.16 5.32
C ALA A 322 2.60 -4.71 4.50
N LEU A 323 2.92 -4.08 3.37
CA LEU A 323 4.05 -4.45 2.53
C LEU A 323 5.38 -4.24 3.27
N GLY A 324 5.49 -3.16 4.05
CA GLY A 324 6.62 -2.91 4.93
C GLY A 324 6.78 -4.01 6.00
N ALA A 325 5.69 -4.45 6.62
CA ALA A 325 5.72 -5.53 7.61
C ALA A 325 6.15 -6.87 6.98
N VAL A 326 5.63 -7.21 5.79
CA VAL A 326 6.07 -8.40 5.05
C VAL A 326 7.56 -8.30 4.69
N SER A 327 8.01 -7.13 4.23
CA SER A 327 9.42 -6.87 3.90
C SER A 327 10.35 -6.95 5.12
N LEU A 328 9.88 -6.55 6.31
CA LEU A 328 10.62 -6.63 7.57
C LEU A 328 10.66 -8.05 8.15
N ALA A 329 9.60 -8.83 7.95
CA ALA A 329 9.49 -10.19 8.47
C ALA A 329 10.52 -11.13 7.83
N LYS A 330 11.11 -12.01 8.65
CA LYS A 330 11.75 -13.22 8.11
C LYS A 330 10.71 -14.02 7.32
N VAL A 331 11.17 -14.86 6.38
CA VAL A 331 10.24 -15.63 5.54
C VAL A 331 9.30 -16.53 6.33
N SER A 332 9.70 -16.97 7.53
CA SER A 332 8.93 -17.85 8.42
C SER A 332 8.08 -17.12 9.47
N GLU A 333 8.16 -15.78 9.55
CA GLU A 333 7.46 -15.01 10.57
C GLU A 333 6.12 -14.48 10.05
N SER A 334 5.07 -14.65 10.85
CA SER A 334 3.79 -13.98 10.60
C SER A 334 3.88 -12.49 10.95
N ILE A 335 3.39 -11.64 10.05
CA ILE A 335 3.23 -10.20 10.27
C ILE A 335 2.23 -9.85 11.39
N ALA A 336 1.50 -10.84 11.91
CA ALA A 336 0.61 -10.69 13.06
C ALA A 336 1.31 -10.96 14.41
N TRP A 337 2.61 -11.22 14.41
CA TRP A 337 3.34 -11.47 15.66
C TRP A 337 3.40 -10.21 16.54
N ILE A 338 2.61 -10.24 17.62
CA ILE A 338 2.37 -9.11 18.54
C ILE A 338 3.66 -8.53 19.14
N SER A 339 4.64 -9.35 19.49
CA SER A 339 5.89 -8.85 20.09
C SER A 339 6.79 -8.10 19.11
N LYS A 340 6.54 -8.19 17.80
CA LYS A 340 7.42 -7.65 16.76
C LYS A 340 6.75 -6.61 15.86
N PHE A 341 5.51 -6.84 15.44
CA PHE A 341 4.87 -6.04 14.39
C PHE A 341 3.79 -5.10 14.94
N ASN A 342 4.20 -4.08 15.69
CA ASN A 342 3.32 -2.95 15.97
C ASN A 342 3.30 -1.99 14.77
N ILE A 343 2.13 -1.85 14.14
CA ILE A 343 1.95 -1.02 12.95
C ILE A 343 1.71 0.46 13.28
N SER A 344 1.25 0.77 14.49
CA SER A 344 0.98 2.14 14.91
C SER A 344 2.28 2.95 15.08
N SER A 345 2.25 4.21 14.66
CA SER A 345 3.29 5.20 14.98
C SER A 345 2.95 6.09 16.20
N GLY A 346 1.83 5.81 16.87
CA GLY A 346 1.23 6.71 17.87
C GLY A 346 0.40 7.85 17.27
N THR A 347 0.36 7.96 15.94
CA THR A 347 -0.51 8.88 15.21
C THR A 347 -1.12 8.16 14.01
N GLU A 348 -0.29 7.72 13.06
CA GLU A 348 -0.75 6.89 11.93
C GLU A 348 -1.02 5.46 12.36
N ASN A 349 -2.14 4.92 11.89
CA ASN A 349 -2.65 3.58 12.19
C ASN A 349 -2.87 3.35 13.68
N GLU A 350 -3.03 4.40 14.48
CA GLU A 350 -3.38 4.29 15.90
C GLU A 350 -4.90 4.11 16.04
N THR A 351 -5.68 4.96 15.38
CA THR A 351 -7.12 4.78 15.22
C THR A 351 -7.35 3.88 14.01
N LEU A 352 -8.08 2.78 14.23
CA LEU A 352 -8.29 1.77 13.21
C LEU A 352 -9.62 1.99 12.48
N ALA A 353 -9.59 1.91 11.16
CA ALA A 353 -10.77 1.90 10.32
C ALA A 353 -10.66 0.82 9.24
N PHE A 354 -11.79 0.44 8.67
CA PHE A 354 -11.84 -0.32 7.42
C PHE A 354 -11.81 0.64 6.24
N ALA A 355 -11.42 0.14 5.06
CA ALA A 355 -11.20 0.90 3.85
C ALA A 355 -12.49 1.54 3.28
N ASN A 356 -13.65 1.23 3.86
CA ASN A 356 -14.91 1.93 3.65
C ASN A 356 -15.19 3.08 4.64
N GLY A 357 -14.26 3.37 5.54
CA GLY A 357 -14.36 4.40 6.57
C GLY A 357 -15.01 3.95 7.88
N THR A 358 -15.56 2.74 7.99
CA THR A 358 -16.13 2.25 9.25
C THR A 358 -15.03 2.08 10.30
N LEU A 359 -15.20 2.69 11.48
CA LEU A 359 -14.23 2.56 12.57
C LEU A 359 -14.27 1.15 13.17
N TYR A 360 -13.09 0.60 13.45
CA TYR A 360 -12.94 -0.69 14.13
C TYR A 360 -13.60 -0.68 15.51
N SER A 361 -13.47 0.45 16.24
CA SER A 361 -13.97 0.59 17.62
C SER A 361 -15.48 0.51 17.76
N VAL A 362 -16.22 0.68 16.66
CA VAL A 362 -17.70 0.58 16.64
C VAL A 362 -18.19 -0.63 15.85
N THR A 363 -17.28 -1.48 15.37
CA THR A 363 -17.61 -2.67 14.59
C THR A 363 -17.85 -3.86 15.52
N ASP A 364 -18.98 -4.55 15.33
CA ASP A 364 -19.33 -5.73 16.13
C ASP A 364 -18.32 -6.87 15.97
N THR A 365 -18.03 -7.57 17.06
CA THR A 365 -17.13 -8.73 17.08
C THR A 365 -17.54 -9.83 16.08
N ASN A 366 -18.83 -9.98 15.80
CA ASN A 366 -19.33 -10.92 14.80
C ASN A 366 -18.86 -10.56 13.39
N ILE A 367 -18.88 -9.28 13.02
CA ILE A 367 -18.38 -8.80 11.73
C ILE A 367 -16.86 -9.02 11.65
N LEU A 368 -16.12 -8.72 12.73
CA LEU A 368 -14.67 -8.98 12.78
C LEU A 368 -14.34 -10.47 12.59
N THR A 369 -15.14 -11.35 13.19
CA THR A 369 -15.02 -12.81 13.04
C THR A 369 -15.32 -13.25 11.62
N VAL A 370 -16.37 -12.71 10.99
CA VAL A 370 -16.70 -12.97 9.58
C VAL A 370 -15.55 -12.54 8.67
N LEU A 371 -15.03 -11.32 8.82
CA LEU A 371 -13.93 -10.81 8.00
C LEU A 371 -12.65 -11.64 8.16
N ASN A 372 -12.35 -12.08 9.38
CA ASN A 372 -11.22 -12.98 9.63
C ASN A 372 -11.43 -14.35 8.99
N ASN A 373 -12.63 -14.94 9.12
CA ASN A 373 -12.97 -16.22 8.50
C ASN A 373 -13.01 -16.14 6.97
N TYR A 374 -13.35 -14.97 6.44
CA TYR A 374 -13.26 -14.63 5.01
C TYR A 374 -11.83 -14.29 4.58
N ARG A 375 -10.87 -14.29 5.51
CA ARG A 375 -9.43 -14.22 5.27
C ARG A 375 -8.96 -12.88 4.72
N TYR A 376 -9.65 -11.81 5.08
CA TYR A 376 -9.17 -10.44 4.85
C TYR A 376 -8.11 -10.04 5.88
N LEU A 377 -7.17 -9.20 5.45
CA LEU A 377 -6.17 -8.57 6.32
C LEU A 377 -6.70 -7.24 6.83
N PHE A 378 -6.77 -7.09 8.15
CA PHE A 378 -7.13 -5.85 8.81
C PHE A 378 -6.41 -5.70 10.15
N LEU A 379 -6.26 -4.46 10.61
CA LEU A 379 -5.69 -4.15 11.91
C LEU A 379 -6.72 -4.36 13.04
N ARG A 380 -6.23 -4.79 14.19
CA ARG A 380 -7.00 -4.93 15.44
C ARG A 380 -6.22 -4.39 16.64
N LYS A 381 -6.95 -4.14 17.72
CA LYS A 381 -6.42 -3.78 19.05
C LYS A 381 -6.52 -4.97 20.00
N PHE A 382 -5.65 -5.01 21.00
CA PHE A 382 -5.70 -5.95 22.12
C PHE A 382 -5.80 -5.18 23.43
N VAL A 383 -6.59 -5.69 24.37
CA VAL A 383 -6.60 -5.14 25.73
C VAL A 383 -5.34 -5.61 26.46
N GLY A 384 -4.64 -4.69 27.12
CA GLY A 384 -3.42 -4.98 27.88
C GLY A 384 -2.11 -4.73 27.15
N ILE A 385 -2.14 -4.37 25.86
CA ILE A 385 -0.96 -3.91 25.11
C ILE A 385 -1.36 -2.80 24.14
N SER A 386 -0.60 -1.70 24.15
CA SER A 386 -0.77 -0.60 23.18
C SER A 386 -0.25 -0.99 21.80
N GLY A 387 -0.70 -0.29 20.77
CA GLY A 387 -0.29 -0.54 19.38
C GLY A 387 -1.41 -1.14 18.54
N SER A 388 -1.10 -1.40 17.27
CA SER A 388 -2.05 -1.88 16.25
C SER A 388 -1.44 -3.05 15.52
N TYR A 389 -2.17 -4.15 15.37
CA TYR A 389 -1.60 -5.41 14.89
C TYR A 389 -2.50 -6.01 13.81
N PHE A 390 -1.92 -6.63 12.78
CA PHE A 390 -2.72 -7.39 11.81
C PHE A 390 -3.45 -8.55 12.49
N ASN A 391 -4.64 -8.88 12.00
CA ASN A 391 -5.45 -9.98 12.50
C ASN A 391 -4.79 -11.34 12.27
N ASP A 392 -4.13 -11.51 11.12
CA ASP A 392 -3.29 -12.66 10.75
C ASP A 392 -2.48 -12.29 9.48
N SER A 393 -1.88 -13.29 8.83
CA SER A 393 -1.16 -13.23 7.54
C SER A 393 -1.86 -14.06 6.45
N HIS A 394 -3.20 -14.06 6.45
CA HIS A 394 -4.04 -14.85 5.52
C HIS A 394 -3.75 -14.62 4.04
N THR A 395 -3.90 -15.68 3.25
CA THR A 395 -3.97 -15.64 1.77
C THR A 395 -5.34 -16.12 1.26
N ALA A 396 -5.69 -15.87 0.00
CA ALA A 396 -6.99 -16.21 -0.58
C ALA A 396 -7.08 -17.69 -1.02
N VAL A 397 -7.05 -18.60 -0.03
CA VAL A 397 -7.18 -20.05 -0.22
C VAL A 397 -7.84 -20.68 1.00
N ALA A 398 -8.29 -21.94 0.91
CA ALA A 398 -8.81 -22.68 2.06
C ALA A 398 -7.84 -22.73 3.25
N THR A 399 -8.37 -22.64 4.47
CA THR A 399 -7.59 -22.68 5.72
C THR A 399 -6.82 -23.98 5.92
N THR A 400 -7.26 -25.06 5.27
CA THR A 400 -6.62 -26.37 5.28
C THR A 400 -5.45 -26.49 4.31
N SER A 401 -5.21 -25.48 3.48
CA SER A 401 -4.06 -25.44 2.57
C SER A 401 -2.77 -25.12 3.33
N ASP A 402 -1.69 -25.81 2.99
CA ASP A 402 -0.35 -25.47 3.48
C ASP A 402 0.07 -24.04 3.07
N TYR A 403 -0.52 -23.51 2.00
CA TYR A 403 -0.25 -22.16 1.47
C TYR A 403 -1.24 -21.10 1.98
N ALA A 404 -1.95 -21.38 3.08
CA ALA A 404 -2.93 -20.47 3.67
C ALA A 404 -2.33 -19.20 4.30
N TYR A 405 -1.01 -19.06 4.38
CA TYR A 405 -0.41 -17.90 5.02
C TYR A 405 0.80 -17.37 4.25
N ILE A 406 1.04 -16.06 4.37
CA ILE A 406 2.12 -15.37 3.66
C ILE A 406 3.48 -16.00 4.01
N GLU A 407 3.74 -16.27 5.29
CA GLU A 407 5.01 -16.86 5.74
C GLU A 407 5.24 -18.26 5.16
N ASN A 408 4.19 -19.05 4.96
CA ASN A 408 4.31 -20.38 4.37
C ASN A 408 4.71 -20.29 2.89
N ASN A 409 4.07 -19.39 2.13
CA ASN A 409 4.42 -19.14 0.72
C ASN A 409 5.84 -18.57 0.59
N ARG A 410 6.25 -17.65 1.47
CA ARG A 410 7.61 -17.08 1.44
C ARG A 410 8.67 -18.14 1.76
N THR A 411 8.41 -19.00 2.73
CA THR A 411 9.34 -20.06 3.15
C THR A 411 9.52 -21.10 2.04
N ILE A 412 8.42 -21.62 1.47
CA ILE A 412 8.51 -22.64 0.41
C ILE A 412 9.16 -22.08 -0.86
N ASP A 413 8.82 -20.86 -1.28
CA ASP A 413 9.42 -20.27 -2.48
C ASP A 413 10.91 -19.98 -2.30
N LYS A 414 11.33 -19.60 -1.08
CA LYS A 414 12.76 -19.44 -0.77
C LYS A 414 13.51 -20.76 -0.92
N ALA A 415 12.94 -21.85 -0.41
CA ALA A 415 13.51 -23.19 -0.58
C ALA A 415 13.58 -23.59 -2.06
N ILE A 416 12.51 -23.37 -2.84
CA ILE A 416 12.47 -23.66 -4.28
C ILE A 416 13.56 -22.88 -5.03
N ARG A 417 13.66 -21.57 -4.82
CA ARG A 417 14.71 -20.74 -5.46
C ARG A 417 16.10 -21.22 -5.11
N GLY A 418 16.33 -21.52 -3.84
CA GLY A 418 17.62 -21.96 -3.35
C GLY A 418 18.05 -23.31 -3.93
N VAL A 419 17.15 -24.29 -3.91
CA VAL A 419 17.40 -25.62 -4.50
C VAL A 419 17.58 -25.54 -6.01
N TYR A 420 16.79 -24.72 -6.70
CA TYR A 420 16.97 -24.48 -8.13
C TYR A 420 18.38 -23.94 -8.44
N ALA A 421 18.82 -22.92 -7.70
CA ALA A 421 20.12 -22.32 -7.91
C ALA A 421 21.28 -23.30 -7.66
N THR A 422 21.14 -24.22 -6.70
CA THR A 422 22.19 -25.19 -6.39
C THR A 422 22.21 -26.41 -7.31
N LEU A 423 21.05 -26.85 -7.82
CA LEU A 423 20.95 -27.97 -8.76
C LEU A 423 21.11 -27.58 -10.23
N LEU A 424 21.02 -26.28 -10.57
CA LEU A 424 21.14 -25.81 -11.96
C LEU A 424 22.44 -26.26 -12.65
N PRO A 425 23.63 -26.28 -11.99
CA PRO A 425 24.85 -26.80 -12.61
C PRO A 425 24.81 -28.28 -13.00
N ASP A 426 23.94 -29.07 -12.36
CA ASP A 426 23.79 -30.51 -12.64
C ASP A 426 22.90 -30.79 -13.85
N LEU A 427 22.17 -29.77 -14.32
CA LEU A 427 21.30 -29.89 -15.49
C LEU A 427 22.14 -30.19 -16.74
N ASN A 428 21.74 -31.23 -17.48
CA ASN A 428 22.49 -31.80 -18.61
C ASN A 428 23.83 -32.44 -18.23
N GLY A 429 24.09 -32.67 -16.95
CA GLY A 429 25.22 -33.45 -16.46
C GLY A 429 25.06 -34.95 -16.71
N PRO A 430 26.18 -35.72 -16.75
CA PRO A 430 26.14 -37.17 -16.90
C PRO A 430 25.62 -37.85 -15.63
N LEU A 431 24.77 -38.87 -15.80
CA LEU A 431 24.27 -39.71 -14.70
C LEU A 431 24.92 -41.08 -14.80
N LEU A 432 25.76 -41.44 -13.82
CA LEU A 432 26.35 -42.77 -13.76
C LEU A 432 25.35 -43.79 -13.22
N LEU A 433 25.28 -44.94 -13.89
CA LEU A 433 24.41 -46.08 -13.58
C LEU A 433 25.21 -47.30 -13.15
N ASN A 434 24.61 -48.11 -12.29
CA ASN A 434 25.04 -49.45 -11.96
C ASN A 434 24.83 -50.40 -13.16
N SER A 435 25.41 -51.60 -13.08
CA SER A 435 25.24 -52.63 -14.13
C SER A 435 23.79 -53.12 -14.30
N ASP A 436 22.95 -52.93 -13.27
CA ASP A 436 21.52 -53.25 -13.30
C ASP A 436 20.64 -52.11 -13.86
N GLY A 437 21.26 -50.98 -14.26
CA GLY A 437 20.56 -49.81 -14.81
C GLY A 437 20.03 -48.83 -13.78
N THR A 438 20.20 -49.09 -12.47
CA THR A 438 19.86 -48.13 -11.40
C THR A 438 20.90 -47.03 -11.27
N LEU A 439 20.53 -45.88 -10.66
CA LEU A 439 21.48 -44.81 -10.36
C LEU A 439 22.54 -45.29 -9.36
N THR A 440 23.82 -44.93 -9.58
CA THR A 440 24.87 -45.25 -8.60
C THR A 440 24.67 -44.46 -7.30
N ASP A 441 25.09 -45.05 -6.17
CA ASP A 441 25.06 -44.40 -4.86
C ASP A 441 25.85 -43.08 -4.86
N ASN A 442 26.94 -43.00 -5.64
CA ASN A 442 27.73 -41.77 -5.79
C ASN A 442 26.95 -40.67 -6.52
N THR A 443 26.23 -41.00 -7.61
CA THR A 443 25.38 -40.03 -8.32
C THR A 443 24.30 -39.49 -7.39
N ILE A 444 23.65 -40.37 -6.62
CA ILE A 444 22.61 -39.99 -5.66
C ILE A 444 23.19 -39.10 -4.54
N ALA A 445 24.35 -39.48 -4.01
CA ALA A 445 25.01 -38.72 -2.95
C ALA A 445 25.43 -37.32 -3.41
N ALA A 446 25.93 -37.18 -4.64
CA ALA A 446 26.28 -35.89 -5.24
C ALA A 446 25.05 -34.98 -5.36
N LEU A 447 24.02 -35.41 -6.08
CA LEU A 447 22.78 -34.63 -6.24
C LEU A 447 22.11 -34.29 -4.91
N THR A 448 22.19 -35.20 -3.94
CA THR A 448 21.70 -34.94 -2.58
C THR A 448 22.56 -33.87 -1.90
N ALA A 449 23.89 -33.93 -2.02
CA ALA A 449 24.78 -32.91 -1.46
C ALA A 449 24.54 -31.53 -2.09
N ASP A 450 24.21 -31.47 -3.38
CA ASP A 450 23.95 -30.23 -4.11
C ASP A 450 22.57 -29.63 -3.80
N ALA A 451 21.55 -30.44 -3.48
CA ALA A 451 20.24 -29.94 -3.07
C ALA A 451 20.19 -29.35 -1.65
N ARG A 452 21.19 -29.65 -0.81
CA ARG A 452 21.19 -29.33 0.64
C ARG A 452 21.62 -27.92 1.05
N PRO A 453 22.59 -27.22 0.42
CA PRO A 453 23.27 -26.09 1.05
C PRO A 453 22.33 -24.94 1.44
N ASN A 454 21.35 -24.65 0.59
CA ASN A 454 20.33 -23.65 0.89
C ASN A 454 19.41 -24.08 2.03
N LEU A 455 18.96 -25.33 2.04
CA LEU A 455 18.09 -25.86 3.08
C LEU A 455 18.81 -25.91 4.44
N ASP A 456 20.09 -26.30 4.45
CA ASP A 456 20.94 -26.23 5.64
C ASP A 456 21.06 -24.79 6.18
N GLN A 457 21.15 -23.79 5.29
CA GLN A 457 21.16 -22.38 5.68
C GLN A 457 19.81 -21.94 6.27
N MET A 458 18.69 -22.35 5.66
CA MET A 458 17.35 -22.04 6.18
C MET A 458 17.10 -22.67 7.56
N VAL A 459 17.64 -23.87 7.84
CA VAL A 459 17.62 -24.46 9.19
C VAL A 459 18.43 -23.61 10.16
N ARG A 460 19.65 -23.20 9.79
CA ARG A 460 20.50 -22.34 10.63
C ARG A 460 19.86 -21.00 10.96
N ASP A 461 19.13 -20.41 10.00
CA ASP A 461 18.48 -19.11 10.16
C ASP A 461 17.13 -19.18 10.92
N GLY A 462 16.67 -20.40 11.23
CA GLY A 462 15.39 -20.67 11.90
C GLY A 462 14.18 -20.43 10.99
N GLU A 463 14.34 -20.65 9.68
CA GLU A 463 13.29 -20.46 8.67
C GLU A 463 12.52 -21.76 8.38
N VAL A 464 13.18 -22.90 8.58
CA VAL A 464 12.55 -24.24 8.57
C VAL A 464 13.05 -25.04 9.78
N SER A 465 12.21 -25.92 10.31
CA SER A 465 12.53 -26.73 11.48
C SER A 465 13.41 -27.95 11.11
N ALA A 466 13.13 -28.56 9.95
CA ALA A 466 13.88 -29.69 9.43
C ALA A 466 13.58 -29.88 7.94
N TYR A 467 14.40 -30.67 7.25
CA TYR A 467 14.12 -31.11 5.89
C TYR A 467 14.66 -32.52 5.63
N ALA A 468 14.17 -33.16 4.57
CA ALA A 468 14.71 -34.41 4.05
C ALA A 468 14.75 -34.38 2.52
N VAL A 469 15.84 -34.89 1.95
CA VAL A 469 16.02 -35.06 0.50
C VAL A 469 16.11 -36.56 0.23
N THR A 470 15.31 -37.05 -0.72
CA THR A 470 15.26 -38.46 -1.10
C THR A 470 15.24 -38.61 -2.61
N ILE A 471 16.06 -39.53 -3.12
CA ILE A 471 16.14 -39.89 -4.55
C ILE A 471 15.97 -41.41 -4.62
N ASP A 472 15.05 -41.87 -5.45
CA ASP A 472 14.85 -43.30 -5.69
C ASP A 472 15.90 -43.81 -6.70
N PRO A 473 16.75 -44.79 -6.35
CA PRO A 473 17.75 -45.34 -7.27
C PRO A 473 17.14 -46.06 -8.48
N ALA A 474 15.90 -46.55 -8.39
CA ALA A 474 15.27 -47.37 -9.42
C ALA A 474 14.63 -46.57 -10.58
N GLN A 475 14.86 -45.25 -10.63
CA GLN A 475 14.32 -44.40 -11.69
C GLN A 475 14.97 -44.71 -13.05
N ASN A 476 14.16 -44.93 -14.09
CA ASN A 476 14.67 -45.12 -15.46
C ASN A 476 15.10 -43.77 -16.06
N VAL A 477 16.32 -43.33 -15.74
CA VAL A 477 16.87 -42.06 -16.24
C VAL A 477 17.41 -42.18 -17.67
N GLN A 478 17.77 -43.38 -18.13
CA GLN A 478 18.37 -43.59 -19.46
C GLN A 478 17.35 -43.36 -20.59
N THR A 479 16.10 -43.78 -20.39
CA THR A 479 15.04 -43.56 -21.38
C THR A 479 14.33 -42.22 -21.17
N THR A 480 14.12 -41.81 -19.91
CA THR A 480 13.33 -40.61 -19.61
C THR A 480 14.15 -39.32 -19.63
N SER A 481 15.49 -39.42 -19.52
CA SER A 481 16.39 -38.29 -19.29
C SER A 481 15.96 -37.41 -18.10
N LYS A 482 15.32 -38.01 -17.10
CA LYS A 482 14.70 -37.30 -15.97
C LYS A 482 15.09 -37.95 -14.65
N VAL A 483 15.59 -37.14 -13.72
CA VAL A 483 15.78 -37.50 -12.31
C VAL A 483 14.71 -36.79 -11.48
N VAL A 484 14.08 -37.53 -10.57
CA VAL A 484 13.11 -37.03 -9.61
C VAL A 484 13.75 -36.98 -8.23
N ILE A 485 13.88 -35.77 -7.70
CA ILE A 485 14.34 -35.51 -6.34
C ILE A 485 13.11 -35.10 -5.51
N ALA A 486 12.84 -35.82 -4.43
CA ALA A 486 11.77 -35.49 -3.50
C ALA A 486 12.36 -34.78 -2.28
N ILE A 487 11.86 -33.58 -2.00
CA ILE A 487 12.25 -32.76 -0.84
C ILE A 487 11.03 -32.59 0.06
N LYS A 488 11.21 -32.84 1.35
CA LYS A 488 10.19 -32.59 2.39
C LYS A 488 10.72 -31.52 3.33
N LEU A 489 9.89 -30.54 3.65
CA LEU A 489 10.21 -29.48 4.59
C LEU A 489 9.26 -29.57 5.79
N VAL A 490 9.80 -29.33 6.98
CA VAL A 490 9.01 -29.09 8.19
C VAL A 490 9.06 -27.58 8.46
N GLY A 491 7.95 -26.89 8.21
CA GLY A 491 7.84 -25.45 8.43
C GLY A 491 7.97 -25.05 9.90
N VAL A 492 8.14 -23.76 10.16
CA VAL A 492 8.04 -23.19 11.51
C VAL A 492 6.57 -22.95 11.85
N GLY A 493 6.15 -23.41 13.02
CA GLY A 493 4.78 -23.21 13.49
C GLY A 493 4.54 -21.78 14.00
N VAL A 494 3.37 -21.22 13.70
CA VAL A 494 2.91 -19.92 14.25
C VAL A 494 1.84 -20.17 15.31
N ALA A 495 2.08 -19.66 16.52
CA ALA A 495 1.15 -19.78 17.65
C ALA A 495 -0.05 -18.82 17.50
N ARG A 496 -1.00 -19.17 16.61
CA ARG A 496 -2.23 -18.39 16.38
C ARG A 496 -3.21 -18.42 17.56
N ASN A 497 -3.15 -19.48 18.38
CA ASN A 497 -3.96 -19.64 19.58
C ASN A 497 -3.09 -20.18 20.72
N ILE A 498 -3.24 -19.62 21.92
CA ILE A 498 -2.60 -20.09 23.15
C ILE A 498 -3.69 -20.29 24.19
N THR A 499 -3.84 -21.53 24.67
CA THR A 499 -4.81 -21.89 25.73
C THR A 499 -4.05 -22.16 27.02
N VAL A 500 -4.39 -21.43 28.08
CA VAL A 500 -3.81 -21.62 29.43
C VAL A 500 -4.91 -22.12 30.35
N ASN A 501 -4.76 -23.35 30.86
CA ASN A 501 -5.66 -23.92 31.85
C ASN A 501 -5.22 -23.43 33.24
N ILE A 502 -6.08 -22.68 33.93
CA ILE A 502 -5.85 -22.17 35.29
C ILE A 502 -7.00 -22.56 36.20
N GLY A 503 -6.69 -23.04 37.40
CA GLY A 503 -7.67 -23.48 38.39
C GLY A 503 -7.12 -23.42 39.80
N TYR A 504 -8.01 -23.28 40.78
CA TYR A 504 -7.64 -23.41 42.18
C TYR A 504 -7.45 -24.89 42.55
N THR A 505 -6.42 -25.18 43.34
CA THR A 505 -6.23 -26.48 43.99
C THR A 505 -6.12 -26.28 45.50
N ILE A 506 -6.55 -27.27 46.28
CA ILE A 506 -6.48 -27.25 47.75
C ILE A 506 -5.04 -27.50 48.23
N SER A 507 -4.19 -28.13 47.40
CA SER A 507 -2.76 -28.34 47.64
C SER A 507 -1.97 -28.41 46.33
N LEU A 508 -0.68 -28.05 46.39
CA LEU A 508 0.29 -28.12 45.29
C LEU A 508 1.23 -29.31 45.44
#